data_AF-A0A7H8S875-F1
#
_entry.id   AF-A0A7H8S875-F1
#
_cell.length_a   1.000
_cell.length_b   1.000
_cell.length_c   1.000
_cell.angle_alpha   90.00
_cell.angle_beta   90.00
_cell.angle_gamma   90.00
#
_symmetry.space_group_name_H-M   'P 1'
#
loop_
_entity.id
_entity.type
_entity.pdbx_description
1 polymer ?
#
loop_
_entity_poly.entity_id
_entity_poly.type
_entity_poly.pdbx_seq_one_letter_code
_entity_poly.pdbx_strand_id
1 'polypeptide(L)' 'MDDKKLLKHFGQQVRYYRQQHDFTIQELAEELGISTNRLSRIERGESESGITNLYRMAAVLDIPNYFVNEMKKVVQSEDQ' A
#
# COMPACT_ATOMS: atom_id res chain seq x y z
N MET A 1 6.54 -16.30 7.24
CA MET A 1 6.12 -15.18 6.39
C MET A 1 7.01 -14.01 6.75
N ASP A 2 7.79 -13.46 5.80
CA ASP A 2 8.53 -12.23 6.09
C ASP A 2 7.58 -11.03 5.98
N ASP A 3 6.93 -10.72 7.10
CA ASP A 3 5.96 -9.64 7.22
C ASP A 3 6.57 -8.29 6.82
N LYS A 4 7.89 -8.10 7.03
CA LYS A 4 8.60 -6.88 6.64
C LYS A 4 8.72 -6.75 5.13
N LYS A 5 8.99 -7.85 4.42
CA LYS A 5 9.02 -7.88 2.95
C LYS A 5 7.64 -7.59 2.37
N LEU A 6 6.59 -8.15 2.97
CA LEU A 6 5.20 -7.89 2.57
C LEU A 6 4.85 -6.40 2.74
N LEU A 7 5.15 -5.81 3.90
CA LEU A 7 4.89 -4.40 4.17
C LEU A 7 5.66 -3.47 3.24
N LYS A 8 6.93 -3.79 2.93
CA LYS A 8 7.72 -3.03 1.96
C LYS A 8 7.09 -3.06 0.58
N HIS A 9 6.69 -4.22 0.10
CA HIS A 9 6.09 -4.34 -1.22
C HIS A 9 4.73 -3.62 -1.28
N PHE A 10 3.89 -3.81 -0.27
CA PHE A 10 2.62 -3.09 -0.16
C PHE A 10 2.82 -1.58 -0.20
N GLY A 11 3.74 -1.04 0.62
CA GLY A 11 4.05 0.38 0.65
C GLY A 11 4.52 0.94 -0.69
N GLN A 12 5.36 0.19 -1.40
CA GLN A 12 5.82 0.57 -2.75
C GLN A 12 4.67 0.67 -3.74
N GLN A 13 3.72 -0.25 -3.68
CA GLN A 13 2.55 -0.27 -4.57
C GLN A 13 1.60 0.89 -4.25
N VAL A 14 1.31 1.15 -2.97
CA VAL A 14 0.53 2.34 -2.57
C VAL A 14 1.15 3.61 -3.12
N ARG A 15 2.48 3.76 -2.97
CA ARG A 15 3.22 4.90 -3.52
C ARG A 15 3.11 4.98 -5.04
N TYR A 16 3.26 3.85 -5.73
CA TYR A 16 3.17 3.77 -7.18
C TYR A 16 1.81 4.26 -7.67
N TYR A 17 0.71 3.68 -7.19
CA TYR A 17 -0.63 4.10 -7.59
C TYR A 17 -0.95 5.53 -7.17
N ARG A 18 -0.52 5.98 -5.98
CA ARG A 18 -0.65 7.39 -5.58
C ARG A 18 -0.03 8.33 -6.63
N GLN A 19 1.18 8.01 -7.09
CA GLN A 19 1.88 8.81 -8.10
C GLN A 19 1.24 8.72 -9.48
N GLN A 20 0.66 7.57 -9.86
CA GLN A 20 -0.10 7.45 -11.12
C GLN A 20 -1.38 8.31 -11.12
N HIS A 21 -1.95 8.57 -9.95
CA HIS A 21 -3.11 9.45 -9.78
C HIS A 21 -2.72 10.91 -9.46
N ASP A 22 -1.44 11.28 -9.60
CA ASP A 22 -0.90 12.62 -9.33
C ASP A 22 -1.15 13.16 -7.90
N PHE A 23 -1.50 12.29 -6.95
CA PHE A 23 -1.71 12.69 -5.57
C PHE A 23 -0.39 12.98 -4.85
N THR A 24 -0.33 14.08 -4.12
CA THR A 24 0.65 14.29 -3.05
C THR A 24 0.36 13.35 -1.87
N ILE A 25 1.35 13.17 -0.99
CA ILE A 25 1.14 12.43 0.28
C ILE A 25 0.04 13.11 1.12
N GLN A 26 -0.08 14.44 1.05
CA GLN A 26 -1.10 15.16 1.81
C GLN A 26 -2.51 14.85 1.30
N GLU A 27 -2.74 14.98 0.00
CA GLU A 27 -4.06 14.75 -0.61
C GLU A 27 -4.54 13.32 -0.39
N LEU A 28 -3.69 12.31 -0.61
CA LEU A 28 -4.09 10.93 -0.35
C LEU A 28 -4.34 10.68 1.14
N ALA A 29 -3.56 11.28 2.05
CA ALA A 29 -3.77 11.10 3.47
C ALA A 29 -5.12 11.70 3.93
N GLU A 30 -5.47 12.88 3.41
CA GLU A 30 -6.75 13.53 3.64
C GLU A 30 -7.92 12.67 3.12
N GLU A 31 -7.83 12.17 1.89
CA GLU A 31 -8.85 11.29 1.28
C GLU A 31 -9.05 9.99 2.08
N LEU A 32 -7.97 9.43 2.62
CA LEU A 32 -8.01 8.20 3.44
C LEU A 32 -8.45 8.45 4.89
N GLY A 33 -8.52 9.71 5.33
CA GLY A 33 -8.79 10.09 6.72
C GLY A 33 -7.69 9.65 7.69
N ILE A 34 -6.42 9.70 7.27
CA ILE A 34 -5.25 9.36 8.09
C ILE A 34 -4.23 10.49 8.09
N SER A 35 -3.26 10.49 9.01
CA SER A 35 -2.21 11.50 9.00
C SER A 35 -1.20 11.27 7.86
N THR A 36 -0.61 12.36 7.36
CA THR A 36 0.47 12.33 6.36
C THR A 36 1.65 11.48 6.83
N ASN A 37 2.04 11.59 8.10
CA ASN A 37 3.09 10.76 8.70
C ASN A 37 2.73 9.27 8.66
N ARG A 38 1.46 8.93 8.93
CA ARG A 38 0.99 7.54 8.87
C ARG A 38 1.06 6.99 7.45
N LEU A 39 0.56 7.73 6.46
CA LEU A 39 0.68 7.34 5.05
C LEU A 39 2.15 7.21 4.62
N SER A 40 3.00 8.15 5.03
CA SER A 40 4.44 8.15 4.75
C SER A 40 5.14 6.90 5.29
N ARG A 41 4.79 6.46 6.51
CA ARG A 41 5.28 5.19 7.10
C ARG A 41 4.76 3.96 6.36
N ILE A 42 3.49 3.97 5.92
CA ILE A 42 2.91 2.90 5.11
C ILE A 42 3.67 2.76 3.79
N GLU A 43 3.91 3.85 3.06
CA GLU A 43 4.66 3.81 1.78
C GLU A 43 6.09 3.31 1.93
N ARG A 44 6.68 3.46 3.12
CA ARG A 44 7.99 2.90 3.46
C ARG A 44 7.93 1.49 4.03
N GLY A 45 6.76 0.89 4.21
CA GLY A 45 6.59 -0.43 4.84
C GLY A 45 6.98 -0.47 6.32
N GLU A 46 6.86 0.65 7.03
CA GLU A 46 7.19 0.82 8.46
C GLU A 46 5.96 0.78 9.37
N SER A 47 4.77 0.64 8.78
CA SER A 47 3.49 0.59 9.49
C SER A 47 2.56 -0.37 8.77
N GLU A 48 1.89 -1.21 9.55
CA GLU A 48 0.77 -2.00 9.06
C GLU A 48 -0.42 -1.10 8.69
N SER A 49 -1.22 -1.59 7.74
CA SER A 49 -2.49 -0.98 7.36
C SER A 49 -3.61 -1.95 7.73
N GLY A 50 -4.59 -1.49 8.51
CA GLY A 50 -5.79 -2.28 8.79
C GLY A 50 -6.68 -2.43 7.56
N ILE A 51 -7.56 -3.44 7.58
CA ILE A 51 -8.44 -3.79 6.46
C ILE A 51 -9.29 -2.62 5.93
N THR A 52 -9.75 -1.73 6.81
CA THR A 52 -10.53 -0.55 6.43
C THR A 52 -9.71 0.44 5.60
N ASN A 53 -8.44 0.65 5.95
CA ASN A 53 -7.55 1.53 5.19
C ASN A 53 -7.15 0.89 3.87
N LEU A 54 -6.92 -0.43 3.85
CA LEU A 54 -6.68 -1.16 2.61
C LEU A 54 -7.86 -1.00 1.63
N TYR A 55 -9.08 -1.18 2.12
CA TYR A 55 -10.29 -1.01 1.30
C TYR A 55 -10.41 0.40 0.73
N ARG A 56 -10.21 1.43 1.57
CA ARG A 56 -10.24 2.84 1.12
C ARG A 56 -9.15 3.14 0.10
N MET A 57 -7.93 2.67 0.33
CA MET A 57 -6.83 2.82 -0.62
C MET A 57 -7.17 2.17 -1.96
N ALA A 58 -7.70 0.94 -1.94
CA ALA A 58 -8.09 0.26 -3.17
C ALA A 58 -9.17 1.02 -3.94
N ALA A 59 -10.15 1.60 -3.24
CA ALA A 59 -11.21 2.40 -3.87
C ALA A 59 -10.70 3.74 -4.43
N VAL A 60 -9.82 4.44 -3.71
CA VAL A 60 -9.32 5.77 -4.09
C VAL A 60 -8.27 5.68 -5.21
N LEU A 61 -7.40 4.68 -5.13
CA LEU A 61 -6.27 4.50 -6.03
C LEU A 61 -6.58 3.54 -7.20
N ASP A 62 -7.85 3.17 -7.37
CA ASP A 62 -8.33 2.19 -8.35
C ASP A 62 -7.42 0.95 -8.46
N ILE A 63 -7.01 0.44 -7.28
CA ILE A 63 -6.05 -0.66 -7.23
C ILE A 63 -6.72 -1.89 -7.82
N PRO A 64 -6.11 -2.56 -8.82
CA PRO A 64 -6.75 -3.68 -9.48
C PRO A 64 -7.11 -4.81 -8.52
N ASN A 65 -8.25 -5.47 -8.74
CA ASN A 65 -8.71 -6.59 -7.90
C ASN A 65 -7.71 -7.76 -7.82
N TYR A 66 -6.79 -7.88 -8.77
CA TYR A 66 -5.73 -8.89 -8.76
C TYR A 66 -4.51 -8.50 -7.91
N PHE A 67 -4.50 -7.33 -7.27
CA PHE A 67 -3.40 -6.84 -6.44
C PHE A 67 -2.99 -7.83 -5.33
N VAL A 68 -3.96 -8.47 -4.68
CA VAL A 68 -3.67 -9.50 -3.67
C VAL A 68 -2.89 -10.68 -4.28
N ASN A 69 -3.12 -11.01 -5.55
CA ASN A 69 -2.38 -12.06 -6.23
C ASN A 69 -0.94 -11.62 -6.57
N GLU A 70 -0.70 -10.33 -6.83
CA GLU A 70 0.65 -9.79 -6.97
C GLU A 70 1.41 -9.86 -5.64
N MET A 71 0.75 -9.51 -4.54
CA MET A 71 1.33 -9.63 -3.19
C MET A 71 1.68 -11.07 -2.83
N LYS A 72 0.86 -12.06 -3.23
CA LYS A 72 1.15 -13.49 -3.02
C LYS A 72 2.47 -13.92 -3.67
N LYS A 73 2.82 -13.40 -4.85
CA LYS A 73 4.07 -13.75 -5.55
C LYS A 73 5.31 -13.34 -4.77
N VAL A 74 5.26 -12.23 -4.04
CA VAL A 74 6.39 -11.71 -3.24
C VAL A 74 6.68 -12.55 -2.01
N VAL A 75 5.63 -13.17 -1.45
CA VAL A 75 5.73 -14.07 -0.30
C VAL A 75 6.13 -15.49 -0.72
N GLN A 76 5.84 -15.88 -1.96
CA GLN A 76 6.12 -17.22 -2.51
C GLN A 76 7.48 -17.34 -3.21
N SER A 77 8.21 -16.24 -3.42
CA SER A 77 9.52 -16.26 -4.10
C SER A 77 10.67 -16.82 -3.25
N GLU A 78 10.40 -17.66 -2.24
CA GLU A 78 11.44 -18.31 -1.41
C GLU A 78 11.80 -19.73 -1.86
N ASP A 79 11.18 -20.26 -2.91
CA ASP A 79 11.62 -21.52 -3.53
C ASP A 79 12.21 -21.27 -4.92
N GLN A 80 13.35 -20.57 -4.97
CA GLN A 80 14.41 -20.77 -5.97
C GLN A 80 15.74 -20.20 -5.47
#